data_AF-A0A355W9P1-F1
#
_entry.id   AF-A0A355W9P1-F1
#
_cell.length_a   1.000
_cell.length_b   1.000
_cell.length_c   1.000
_cell.angle_alpha   90.00
_cell.angle_beta   90.00
_cell.angle_gamma   90.00
#
_symmetry.space_group_name_H-M   'P 1'
#
loop_
_entity.id
_entity.type
_entity.pdbx_description
1 polymer ?
#
loop_
_entity_poly.entity_id
_entity_poly.type
_entity_poly.pdbx_seq_one_letter_code
_entity_poly.pdbx_strand_id
1 'polypeptide(L)'
;MKVIDLSVPLYTGMEVFPGDPDVNIEVVHTYEESTWQLRRLVMGSHTGTHVDAYSHMHEYKENLDEIPIERFFGKAKVVGLDENWPKEIGLFFIEKVGVEKADKIINSNPNFVGGNITEDLERILLSNKIPTYTGLVNLELIPKGKKFMFFGLPLKIREGDGSPVRAIAII
;
A
#
# COMPACT_ATOMS: atom_id res chain seq x y z
N MET A 1 16.74 10.23 -13.99
CA MET A 1 15.66 9.91 -13.05
C MET A 1 15.31 8.44 -13.25
N LYS A 2 15.44 7.59 -12.23
CA LYS A 2 15.08 6.16 -12.34
C LYS A 2 13.80 5.93 -11.56
N VAL A 3 12.84 5.26 -12.18
CA VAL A 3 11.56 4.86 -11.56
C VAL A 3 11.62 3.36 -11.30
N ILE A 4 11.26 2.95 -10.09
CA ILE A 4 11.16 1.56 -9.68
C ILE A 4 9.67 1.27 -9.46
N ASP A 5 9.17 0.24 -10.14
CA ASP A 5 7.82 -0.28 -9.90
C ASP A 5 7.84 -1.15 -8.65
N LEU A 6 6.98 -0.82 -7.69
CA LEU A 6 6.87 -1.52 -6.41
C LEU A 6 5.62 -2.39 -6.33
N SER A 7 4.93 -2.60 -7.46
CA SER A 7 3.63 -3.28 -7.48
C SER A 7 3.70 -4.70 -8.03
N VAL A 8 2.91 -5.60 -7.46
CA VAL A 8 2.63 -6.92 -8.04
C VAL A 8 1.61 -6.80 -9.18
N PRO A 9 1.67 -7.66 -10.21
CA PRO A 9 0.62 -7.73 -11.22
C PRO A 9 -0.68 -8.27 -10.62
N LEU A 10 -1.82 -7.76 -11.10
CA LEU A 10 -3.14 -8.33 -10.80
C LEU A 10 -3.51 -9.34 -11.88
N TYR A 11 -3.92 -10.53 -11.48
CA TYR A 11 -4.33 -11.60 -12.39
C TYR A 11 -5.31 -12.57 -11.72
N THR A 12 -6.13 -13.25 -12.53
CA THR A 12 -7.07 -14.26 -12.04
C THR A 12 -6.35 -15.39 -11.31
N GLY A 13 -6.80 -15.72 -10.11
CA GLY A 13 -6.21 -16.80 -9.30
C GLY A 13 -4.89 -16.46 -8.64
N MET A 14 -4.55 -15.17 -8.51
CA MET A 14 -3.46 -14.71 -7.65
C MET A 14 -3.76 -15.04 -6.18
N GLU A 15 -2.71 -15.12 -5.36
CA GLU A 15 -2.86 -15.28 -3.92
C GLU A 15 -3.58 -14.07 -3.32
N VAL A 16 -4.54 -14.35 -2.44
CA VAL A 16 -5.28 -13.37 -1.63
C VAL A 16 -5.16 -13.76 -0.16
N PHE A 17 -5.53 -12.83 0.73
CA PHE A 17 -5.55 -13.15 2.16
C PHE A 17 -6.58 -14.26 2.44
N PRO A 18 -6.31 -15.22 3.34
CA PRO A 18 -7.25 -16.30 3.64
C PRO A 18 -8.61 -15.76 4.11
N GLY A 19 -9.66 -16.02 3.31
CA GLY A 19 -11.03 -15.57 3.57
C GLY A 19 -11.48 -14.38 2.72
N ASP A 20 -10.56 -13.71 2.03
CA ASP A 20 -10.88 -12.61 1.12
C ASP A 20 -11.48 -13.10 -0.21
N PRO A 21 -12.18 -12.23 -0.96
CA PRO A 21 -12.67 -12.56 -2.29
C PRO A 21 -11.53 -12.89 -3.26
N ASP A 22 -11.70 -13.95 -4.04
CA ASP A 22 -10.80 -14.27 -5.15
C ASP A 22 -10.75 -13.16 -6.20
N VAL A 23 -9.61 -13.00 -6.86
CA VAL A 23 -9.46 -12.12 -8.02
C VAL A 23 -9.92 -12.83 -9.28
N ASN A 24 -10.87 -12.22 -10.00
CA ASN A 24 -11.34 -12.69 -11.30
C ASN A 24 -11.31 -11.54 -12.32
N ILE A 25 -10.53 -11.72 -13.38
CA ILE A 25 -10.44 -10.82 -14.52
C ILE A 25 -10.92 -11.54 -15.78
N GLU A 26 -12.11 -11.20 -16.23
CA GLU A 26 -12.82 -11.88 -17.32
C GLU A 26 -12.92 -10.98 -18.55
N VAL A 27 -12.72 -11.53 -19.75
CA VAL A 27 -12.96 -10.81 -21.01
C VAL A 27 -14.46 -10.73 -21.27
N VAL A 28 -15.00 -9.51 -21.35
CA VAL A 28 -16.43 -9.24 -21.61
C VAL A 28 -16.69 -8.86 -23.07
N HIS A 29 -15.73 -8.19 -23.69
CA HIS A 29 -15.77 -7.86 -25.12
C HIS A 29 -14.43 -8.17 -25.77
N THR A 30 -14.49 -8.64 -27.02
CA THR A 30 -13.33 -8.91 -27.87
C THR A 30 -13.31 -7.94 -29.06
N TYR A 31 -12.14 -7.80 -29.69
CA TYR A 31 -12.04 -6.97 -30.89
C TYR A 31 -12.85 -7.54 -32.05
N GLU A 32 -12.90 -8.86 -32.18
CA GLU A 32 -13.63 -9.57 -33.22
C GLU A 32 -15.14 -9.28 -33.16
N GLU A 33 -15.70 -9.18 -31.96
CA GLU A 33 -17.14 -8.99 -31.75
C GLU A 33 -17.53 -7.52 -31.61
N SER A 34 -16.68 -6.72 -30.97
CA SER A 34 -17.05 -5.37 -30.52
C SER A 34 -16.12 -4.26 -31.02
N THR A 35 -15.07 -4.52 -31.79
CA THR A 35 -14.02 -3.53 -32.18
C THR A 35 -13.21 -2.93 -31.02
N TRP A 36 -13.49 -3.34 -29.78
CA TRP A 36 -12.74 -2.99 -28.58
C TRP A 36 -12.67 -4.17 -27.62
N GLN A 37 -11.68 -4.17 -26.74
CA GLN A 37 -11.55 -5.18 -25.70
C GLN A 37 -11.88 -4.61 -24.32
N LEU A 38 -12.74 -5.28 -23.57
CA LEU A 38 -13.14 -4.91 -22.22
C LEU A 38 -12.98 -6.12 -21.29
N ARG A 39 -12.50 -5.88 -20.07
CA ARG A 39 -12.47 -6.88 -19.01
C ARG A 39 -13.31 -6.44 -17.82
N ARG A 40 -14.02 -7.38 -17.21
CA ARG A 40 -14.62 -7.21 -15.88
C ARG A 40 -13.60 -7.63 -14.84
N LEU A 41 -13.44 -6.82 -13.81
CA LEU A 41 -12.58 -7.09 -12.67
C LEU A 41 -13.47 -7.29 -11.43
N VAL A 42 -13.29 -8.41 -10.74
CA VAL A 42 -13.87 -8.70 -9.43
C VAL A 42 -12.70 -8.99 -8.49
N MET A 43 -12.60 -8.23 -7.41
CA MET A 43 -11.51 -8.31 -6.43
C MET A 43 -11.89 -7.60 -5.13
N GLY A 44 -11.24 -7.96 -4.02
CA GLY A 44 -11.33 -7.21 -2.76
C GLY A 44 -10.58 -5.88 -2.83
N SER A 45 -10.91 -4.92 -1.96
CA SER A 45 -10.20 -3.64 -1.81
C SER A 45 -8.72 -3.81 -1.41
N HIS A 46 -8.40 -4.89 -0.72
CA HIS A 46 -7.07 -5.23 -0.20
C HIS A 46 -6.30 -6.20 -1.12
N THR A 47 -6.48 -6.05 -2.43
CA THR A 47 -5.91 -6.96 -3.43
C THR A 47 -4.54 -6.49 -3.92
N GLY A 48 -3.55 -7.40 -3.91
CA GLY A 48 -2.22 -7.15 -4.46
C GLY A 48 -1.47 -6.06 -3.70
N THR A 49 -0.82 -5.14 -4.41
CA THR A 49 -0.22 -3.96 -3.78
C THR A 49 -1.31 -2.94 -3.51
N HIS A 50 -1.56 -2.63 -2.25
CA HIS A 50 -2.69 -1.80 -1.83
C HIS A 50 -2.33 -0.88 -0.66
N VAL A 51 -3.24 0.05 -0.38
CA VAL A 51 -3.20 0.95 0.76
C VAL A 51 -4.46 0.80 1.61
N ASP A 52 -4.29 0.87 2.92
CA ASP A 52 -5.36 0.68 3.90
C ASP A 52 -5.82 2.02 4.47
N ALA A 53 -7.14 2.22 4.52
CA ALA A 53 -7.73 3.35 5.22
C ALA A 53 -7.79 3.09 6.73
N TYR A 54 -8.04 4.15 7.50
CA TYR A 54 -8.18 4.03 8.94
C TYR A 54 -9.41 3.20 9.34
N SER A 55 -10.46 3.23 8.50
CA SER A 55 -11.69 2.45 8.68
C SER A 55 -11.51 0.95 8.53
N HIS A 56 -10.44 0.48 7.85
CA HIS A 56 -10.19 -0.94 7.61
C HIS A 56 -10.21 -1.78 8.89
N MET A 57 -9.60 -1.26 9.96
CA MET A 57 -9.44 -1.98 11.23
C MET A 57 -10.08 -1.26 12.42
N HIS A 58 -10.76 -0.13 12.20
CA HIS A 58 -11.36 0.70 13.26
C HIS A 58 -12.69 1.28 12.82
N GLU A 59 -13.75 0.93 13.55
CA GLU A 59 -15.08 1.48 13.29
C GLU A 59 -15.09 3.02 13.41
N TYR A 60 -15.92 3.66 12.58
CA TYR A 60 -16.16 5.12 12.57
C TYR A 60 -14.94 6.00 12.29
N LYS A 61 -13.90 5.45 11.64
CA LYS A 61 -12.76 6.21 11.14
C LYS A 61 -12.89 6.56 9.67
N GLU A 62 -12.03 7.47 9.23
CA GLU A 62 -12.04 7.99 7.86
C GLU A 62 -11.73 6.90 6.82
N ASN A 63 -12.52 6.89 5.74
CA ASN A 63 -12.32 6.07 4.55
C ASN A 63 -11.34 6.75 3.56
N LEU A 64 -10.91 6.03 2.53
CA LEU A 64 -9.96 6.54 1.53
C LEU A 64 -10.42 7.83 0.85
N ASP A 65 -11.72 7.98 0.57
CA ASP A 65 -12.26 9.17 -0.09
C ASP A 65 -12.36 10.41 0.81
N GLU A 66 -12.11 10.25 2.11
CA GLU A 66 -12.08 11.30 3.14
C GLU A 66 -10.65 11.69 3.54
N ILE A 67 -9.66 10.82 3.31
CA ILE A 67 -8.25 11.10 3.63
C ILE A 67 -7.64 12.05 2.59
N PRO A 68 -6.95 13.13 3.00
CA PRO A 68 -6.28 14.05 2.07
C PRO A 68 -5.26 13.34 1.17
N ILE A 69 -5.27 13.65 -0.13
CA ILE A 69 -4.48 12.92 -1.14
C ILE A 69 -2.96 13.00 -0.89
N GLU A 70 -2.51 14.06 -0.22
CA GLU A 70 -1.12 14.31 0.19
C GLU A 70 -0.60 13.27 1.19
N ARG A 71 -1.48 12.46 1.80
CA ARG A 71 -1.11 11.33 2.67
C ARG A 71 -0.65 10.10 1.89
N PHE A 72 -0.82 10.06 0.57
CA PHE A 72 -0.53 8.87 -0.24
C PHE A 72 0.71 9.00 -1.14
N PHE A 73 1.47 10.09 -0.99
CA PHE A 73 2.76 10.28 -1.66
C PHE A 73 3.68 11.15 -0.83
N GLY A 74 4.98 11.07 -1.09
CA GLY A 74 5.95 11.92 -0.40
C GLY A 74 7.33 11.29 -0.32
N LYS A 75 8.24 12.01 0.34
CA LYS A 75 9.58 11.48 0.62
C LYS A 75 9.44 10.23 1.47
N ALA A 76 10.31 9.26 1.23
CA ALA A 76 10.38 8.02 2.01
C ALA A 76 11.79 7.45 2.03
N LYS A 77 11.99 6.45 2.91
CA LYS A 77 13.26 5.70 3.02
C LYS A 77 12.96 4.24 3.40
N VAL A 78 13.69 3.31 2.77
CA VAL A 78 13.79 1.92 3.25
C VAL A 78 14.75 1.90 4.45
N VAL A 79 14.29 1.42 5.61
CA VAL A 79 15.02 1.46 6.88
C VAL A 79 15.22 0.06 7.47
N GLY A 80 16.36 -0.15 8.12
CA GLY A 80 16.59 -1.31 8.99
C GLY A 80 15.98 -1.12 10.39
N LEU A 81 15.70 -2.22 11.09
CA LEU A 81 14.99 -2.22 12.37
C LEU A 81 15.73 -1.45 13.48
N ASP A 82 17.06 -1.48 13.45
CA ASP A 82 17.94 -0.87 14.47
C ASP A 82 18.57 0.47 14.02
N GLU A 83 18.17 0.99 12.87
CA GLU A 83 18.61 2.31 12.42
C GLU A 83 17.93 3.44 13.20
N ASN A 84 18.56 4.62 13.20
CA ASN A 84 17.85 5.85 13.54
C ASN A 84 16.95 6.23 12.36
N TRP A 85 15.64 6.23 12.58
CA TRP A 85 14.67 6.46 11.52
C TRP A 85 14.49 7.95 11.24
N PRO A 86 14.35 8.34 9.96
CA PRO A 86 14.03 9.71 9.62
C PRO A 86 12.61 10.04 10.10
N LYS A 87 12.40 11.29 10.50
CA LYS A 87 11.09 11.81 10.89
C LYS A 87 10.36 12.42 9.71
N GLU A 88 9.03 12.47 9.79
CA GLU A 88 8.16 13.21 8.85
C GLU A 88 8.27 12.76 7.38
N ILE A 89 8.71 11.53 7.15
CA ILE A 89 8.76 10.89 5.82
C ILE A 89 8.23 9.46 5.91
N GLY A 90 7.88 8.86 4.78
CA GLY A 90 7.45 7.47 4.73
C GLY A 90 8.55 6.49 5.16
N LEU A 91 8.16 5.44 5.88
CA LEU A 91 9.07 4.37 6.32
C LEU A 91 8.69 3.06 5.64
N PHE A 92 9.66 2.42 4.99
CA PHE A 92 9.48 1.11 4.38
C PHE A 92 10.39 0.07 5.01
N PHE A 93 9.83 -1.10 5.30
CA PHE A 93 10.51 -2.21 5.95
C PHE A 93 10.55 -3.42 5.02
N ILE A 94 11.75 -3.90 4.70
CA ILE A 94 11.95 -5.19 4.01
C ILE A 94 11.87 -6.34 5.03
N GLU A 95 12.51 -6.14 6.18
CA GLU A 95 12.46 -7.06 7.31
C GLU A 95 11.11 -6.95 8.03
N LYS A 96 10.61 -8.08 8.55
CA LYS A 96 9.36 -8.12 9.29
C LYS A 96 9.45 -7.23 10.53
N VAL A 97 8.50 -6.30 10.68
CA VAL A 97 8.40 -5.39 11.83
C VAL A 97 7.07 -5.63 12.56
N GLY A 98 7.14 -5.73 13.89
CA GLY A 98 5.99 -5.99 14.75
C GLY A 98 5.69 -4.86 15.72
N VAL A 99 4.73 -5.13 16.61
CA VAL A 99 4.22 -4.19 17.62
C VAL A 99 5.30 -3.64 18.56
N GLU A 100 6.41 -4.36 18.74
CA GLU A 100 7.55 -3.93 19.56
C GLU A 100 8.21 -2.64 19.06
N LYS A 101 7.94 -2.25 17.81
CA LYS A 101 8.43 -1.01 17.21
C LYS A 101 7.37 0.09 17.09
N ALA A 102 6.11 -0.17 17.49
CA ALA A 102 5.00 0.76 17.28
C ALA A 102 5.28 2.18 17.79
N ASP A 103 5.69 2.31 19.06
CA ASP A 103 6.00 3.62 19.65
C ASP A 103 7.10 4.36 18.91
N LYS A 104 8.13 3.65 18.46
CA LYS A 104 9.23 4.25 17.70
C LYS A 104 8.76 4.75 16.33
N ILE A 105 7.86 4.00 15.66
CA ILE A 105 7.27 4.41 14.39
C ILE A 105 6.40 5.65 14.60
N ILE A 106 5.48 5.62 15.56
CA ILE A 106 4.56 6.73 15.86
C ILE A 106 5.33 8.00 16.21
N ASN A 107 6.36 7.90 17.06
CA ASN A 107 7.22 9.03 17.44
C ASN A 107 8.06 9.60 16.27
N SER A 108 8.18 8.85 15.17
CA SER A 108 8.83 9.34 13.94
C SER A 108 7.86 10.17 13.09
N ASN A 109 6.56 10.15 13.39
CA ASN A 109 5.50 10.88 12.69
C ASN A 109 5.54 10.69 11.15
N PRO A 110 5.58 9.45 10.63
CA PRO A 110 5.66 9.21 9.21
C PRO A 110 4.35 9.59 8.49
N ASN A 111 4.46 9.93 7.21
CA ASN A 111 3.27 10.17 6.38
C ASN A 111 2.50 8.87 6.10
N PHE A 112 3.22 7.76 5.97
CA PHE A 112 2.73 6.41 5.70
C PHE A 112 3.83 5.40 6.05
N VAL A 113 3.45 4.14 6.23
CA VAL A 113 4.38 3.03 6.47
C VAL A 113 4.05 1.89 5.51
N GLY A 114 5.05 1.15 5.03
CA GLY A 114 4.76 -0.01 4.18
C GLY A 114 5.82 -1.10 4.23
N GLY A 115 5.53 -2.20 3.56
CA GLY A 115 6.41 -3.35 3.47
C GLY A 115 5.96 -4.47 4.41
N ASN A 116 6.91 -5.14 5.06
CA ASN A 116 6.65 -6.34 5.86
C ASN A 116 6.21 -5.99 7.29
N ILE A 117 4.94 -5.60 7.46
CA ILE A 117 4.34 -5.19 8.73
C ILE A 117 3.40 -6.29 9.22
N THR A 118 3.36 -6.56 10.53
CA THR A 118 2.36 -7.48 11.10
C THR A 118 0.98 -6.84 11.20
N GLU A 119 -0.09 -7.63 11.06
CA GLU A 119 -1.49 -7.20 11.24
C GLU A 119 -1.73 -6.42 12.55
N ASP A 120 -1.17 -6.88 13.68
CA ASP A 120 -1.31 -6.18 14.97
C ASP A 120 -0.64 -4.79 14.97
N LEU A 121 0.48 -4.66 14.27
CA LEU A 121 1.17 -3.37 14.13
C LEU A 121 0.38 -2.45 13.21
N GLU A 122 -0.07 -2.97 12.07
CA GLU A 122 -0.94 -2.23 11.13
C GLU A 122 -2.16 -1.66 11.85
N ARG A 123 -2.86 -2.48 12.64
CA ARG A 123 -3.99 -2.03 13.47
C ARG A 123 -3.61 -0.84 14.34
N ILE A 124 -2.47 -0.87 15.00
CA ILE A 124 -1.99 0.24 15.83
C ILE A 124 -1.66 1.48 14.97
N LEU A 125 -1.03 1.32 13.80
CA LEU A 125 -0.66 2.43 12.91
C LEU A 125 -1.90 3.13 12.35
N LEU A 126 -2.88 2.37 11.86
CA LEU A 126 -4.16 2.90 11.39
C LEU A 126 -4.92 3.61 12.52
N SER A 127 -4.81 3.10 13.76
CA SER A 127 -5.39 3.78 14.93
C SER A 127 -4.79 5.18 15.17
N ASN A 128 -3.54 5.39 14.74
CA ASN A 128 -2.79 6.64 14.86
C ASN A 128 -2.79 7.48 13.56
N LYS A 129 -3.73 7.23 12.65
CA LYS A 129 -3.87 7.95 11.37
C LYS A 129 -2.63 7.86 10.47
N ILE A 130 -1.96 6.71 10.48
CA ILE A 130 -0.81 6.42 9.60
C ILE A 130 -1.27 5.38 8.58
N PRO A 131 -1.48 5.75 7.30
CA PRO A 131 -1.81 4.80 6.24
C PRO A 131 -0.72 3.73 6.09
N THR A 132 -1.15 2.51 5.81
CA THR A 132 -0.27 1.35 5.59
C THR A 132 -0.30 0.90 4.14
N TYR A 133 0.81 0.34 3.68
CA TYR A 133 0.95 -0.24 2.34
C TYR A 133 1.46 -1.66 2.42
N THR A 134 0.70 -2.57 1.81
CA THR A 134 0.93 -4.01 1.83
C THR A 134 1.16 -4.51 0.40
N GLY A 135 1.82 -5.67 0.27
CA GLY A 135 2.08 -6.30 -1.04
C GLY A 135 3.10 -5.56 -1.92
N LEU A 136 3.99 -4.76 -1.32
CA LEU A 136 5.07 -4.08 -2.05
C LEU A 136 6.19 -5.06 -2.44
N VAL A 137 6.72 -4.89 -3.65
CA VAL A 137 7.89 -5.63 -4.17
C VAL A 137 9.03 -4.68 -4.55
N ASN A 138 10.21 -5.23 -4.86
CA ASN A 138 11.36 -4.49 -5.39
C ASN A 138 11.93 -3.39 -4.46
N LEU A 139 11.59 -3.38 -3.17
CA LEU A 139 12.13 -2.43 -2.21
C LEU A 139 13.65 -2.55 -2.07
N GLU A 140 14.21 -3.74 -2.29
CA GLU A 140 15.64 -4.03 -2.32
C GLU A 140 16.38 -3.39 -3.51
N LEU A 141 15.67 -2.98 -4.56
CA LEU A 141 16.25 -2.26 -5.69
C LEU A 141 16.51 -0.77 -5.36
N ILE A 142 15.94 -0.27 -4.26
CA ILE A 142 16.18 1.08 -3.75
C ILE A 142 17.53 1.10 -3.03
N PRO A 143 18.49 1.96 -3.42
CA PRO A 143 19.79 2.00 -2.77
C PRO A 143 19.68 2.24 -1.26
N LYS A 144 20.35 1.39 -0.47
CA LYS A 144 20.32 1.46 1.00
C LYS A 144 20.69 2.87 1.49
N GLY A 145 19.93 3.37 2.45
CA GLY A 145 20.18 4.70 3.02
C GLY A 145 19.60 5.87 2.21
N LYS A 146 19.23 5.66 0.93
CA LYS A 146 18.79 6.72 0.03
C LYS A 146 17.32 7.08 0.29
N LYS A 147 17.05 8.40 0.35
CA LYS A 147 15.69 8.92 0.32
C LYS A 147 15.17 8.92 -1.11
N PHE A 148 13.90 8.60 -1.28
CA PHE A 148 13.23 8.57 -2.58
C PHE A 148 11.86 9.24 -2.49
N MET A 149 11.28 9.57 -3.64
CA MET A 149 9.89 10.00 -3.70
C MET A 149 9.00 8.78 -3.96
N PHE A 150 8.05 8.52 -3.06
CA PHE A 150 7.07 7.46 -3.18
C PHE A 150 5.74 8.02 -3.67
N PHE A 151 5.06 7.26 -4.54
CA PHE A 151 3.67 7.51 -4.93
C PHE A 151 2.90 6.20 -4.82
N GLY A 152 1.82 6.20 -4.05
CA GLY A 152 0.92 5.07 -3.84
C GLY A 152 -0.54 5.53 -3.79
N LEU A 153 -0.96 6.36 -4.75
CA LEU A 153 -2.29 6.94 -4.75
C LEU A 153 -3.38 5.85 -4.87
N PRO A 154 -4.39 5.83 -3.99
CA PRO A 154 -5.53 4.92 -4.12
C PRO A 154 -6.46 5.32 -5.26
N LEU A 155 -7.27 4.36 -5.71
CA LEU A 155 -8.51 4.68 -6.39
C LEU A 155 -9.43 5.42 -5.41
N LYS A 156 -10.19 6.40 -5.91
CA LYS A 156 -11.15 7.15 -5.10
C LYS A 156 -12.45 6.36 -4.91
N ILE A 157 -12.35 5.21 -4.25
CA ILE A 157 -13.48 4.33 -3.92
C ILE A 157 -14.27 5.03 -2.80
N ARG A 158 -15.56 5.28 -3.06
CA ARG A 158 -16.47 5.87 -2.06
C ARG A 158 -16.64 4.90 -0.91
N GLU A 159 -16.46 5.37 0.33
CA GLU A 159 -16.52 4.52 1.54
C GLU A 159 -15.51 3.37 1.48
N GLY A 160 -14.40 3.54 0.75
CA GLY A 160 -13.38 2.52 0.57
C GLY A 160 -12.52 2.34 1.82
N ASP A 161 -12.49 1.13 2.35
CA ASP A 161 -11.64 0.71 3.46
C ASP A 161 -10.20 0.39 3.02
N GLY A 162 -9.99 0.13 1.73
CA GLY A 162 -8.70 -0.05 1.09
C GLY A 162 -8.79 0.12 -0.41
N SER A 163 -7.65 0.15 -1.09
CA SER A 163 -7.60 0.20 -2.55
C SER A 163 -6.29 -0.38 -3.07
N PRO A 164 -6.30 -1.16 -4.15
CA PRO A 164 -5.09 -1.43 -4.90
C PRO A 164 -4.48 -0.13 -5.43
N VAL A 165 -3.16 -0.11 -5.54
CA VAL A 165 -2.37 1.03 -5.98
C VAL A 165 -1.36 0.61 -7.04
N ARG A 166 -0.95 1.55 -7.88
CA ARG A 166 0.30 1.41 -8.65
C ARG A 166 1.41 2.15 -7.92
N ALA A 167 2.02 1.47 -6.95
CA ALA A 167 3.09 2.00 -6.13
C ALA A 167 4.40 2.12 -6.93
N ILE A 168 5.03 3.30 -6.86
CA ILE A 168 6.34 3.57 -7.49
C ILE A 168 7.29 4.30 -6.56
N ALA A 169 8.59 4.13 -6.79
CA ALA A 169 9.66 4.93 -6.21
C ALA A 169 10.45 5.67 -7.29
N ILE A 170 10.66 6.98 -7.11
CA ILE A 170 11.53 7.80 -7.94
C ILE A 170 12.83 8.11 -7.18
N ILE A 171 13.96 7.66 -7.75
CA ILE A 171 15.31 7.76 -7.17
C ILE A 171 16.28 8.61 -8.01
#